data_AF-A0A717LTU4-F1
#
_entry.id   AF-A0A717LTU4-F1
#
_cell.length_a   1.000
_cell.length_b   1.000
_cell.length_c   1.000
_cell.angle_alpha   90.00
_cell.angle_beta   90.00
_cell.angle_gamma   90.00
#
_symmetry.space_group_name_H-M   'P 1'
#
loop_
_entity.id
_entity.type
_entity.pdbx_description
1 polymer ?
#
loop_
_entity_poly.entity_id
_entity_poly.type
_entity_poly.pdbx_seq_one_letter_code
_entity_poly.pdbx_strand_id
1 'polypeptide(L)'
;MYGWHLDTKMAQDIVARTMRIIDTNINVMDARGRIIGSGDRERIGELHEGALLVLSQGRVVDIDNAVARHLHGVRQGINLPLRLEGEIVGVIGLTGEPEHLRKYGELVCMTAEMMLEQSRLMHLLAQDSRLREELVMNLIQAEENTPALVEWAQRLGIDLNQPRVAAVVEVDSGQLGVDSAMAELQQLQNALTTPERNNLIAIVSLTEMVVLKPALNSFGRWDAEDHRKRVEQLISRMKENGQLRFRVALGNYFTGPGSIARSYRTARTTMMVGKQRMPESRSYFYQDLMLPVLLDSLRGGWQANELARPLVKLKAMDNNGLLRRTLTAWFRHNVQPLATSKALFIHRNTLEYRLNRISELTGLDLGNFDDRLLLYVALQLDEQR
;
A
#
# COMPACT_ATOMS: atom_id res chain seq x y z
N MET A 1 17.70 -24.70 10.82
CA MET A 1 18.59 -23.55 10.61
C MET A 1 18.76 -23.42 9.10
N TYR A 2 17.97 -22.56 8.46
CA TYR A 2 18.05 -22.35 7.00
C TYR A 2 19.30 -21.51 6.75
N GLY A 3 20.36 -22.12 6.22
CA GLY A 3 21.59 -21.42 5.85
C GLY A 3 21.27 -20.40 4.75
N TRP A 4 21.65 -19.14 4.96
CA TRP A 4 21.57 -18.14 3.91
C TRP A 4 22.58 -18.52 2.81
N HIS A 5 22.13 -18.57 1.57
CA HIS A 5 22.93 -19.02 0.44
C HIS A 5 23.29 -17.84 -0.46
N LEU A 6 24.56 -17.76 -0.82
CA LEU A 6 25.06 -16.79 -1.79
C LEU A 6 24.46 -17.09 -3.17
N ASP A 7 23.58 -16.21 -3.66
CA ASP A 7 22.97 -16.35 -4.98
C ASP A 7 23.89 -15.83 -6.11
N THR A 8 23.64 -16.29 -7.34
CA THR A 8 24.45 -15.96 -8.52
C THR A 8 24.40 -14.48 -8.88
N LYS A 9 23.27 -13.81 -8.65
CA LYS A 9 23.10 -12.39 -8.96
C LYS A 9 23.98 -11.54 -8.04
N MET A 10 23.93 -11.82 -6.74
CA MET A 10 24.73 -11.16 -5.72
C MET A 10 26.23 -11.41 -5.93
N ALA A 11 26.62 -12.65 -6.23
CA ALA A 11 28.00 -12.99 -6.57
C ALA A 11 28.51 -12.17 -7.77
N GLN A 12 27.70 -12.05 -8.83
CA GLN A 12 28.06 -11.26 -10.00
C GLN A 12 28.09 -9.75 -9.70
N ASP A 13 27.20 -9.24 -8.84
CA ASP A 13 27.22 -7.85 -8.39
C ASP A 13 28.49 -7.51 -7.58
N ILE A 14 28.94 -8.43 -6.72
CA ILE A 14 30.21 -8.32 -5.99
C ILE A 14 31.38 -8.23 -6.96
N VAL A 15 31.45 -9.13 -7.95
CA VAL A 15 32.48 -9.11 -9.00
C VAL A 15 32.45 -7.78 -9.76
N ALA A 16 31.28 -7.38 -10.26
CA ALA A 16 31.13 -6.21 -11.10
C ALA A 16 31.45 -4.90 -10.37
N ARG A 17 31.12 -4.79 -9.08
CA ARG A 17 31.50 -3.62 -8.27
C ARG A 17 32.98 -3.61 -7.95
N THR A 18 33.55 -4.76 -7.64
CA THR A 18 34.93 -4.81 -7.17
C THR A 18 35.94 -4.66 -8.32
N MET A 19 35.65 -5.22 -9.50
CA MET A 19 36.48 -5.03 -10.70
C MET A 19 36.49 -3.58 -11.23
N ARG A 20 35.55 -2.73 -10.82
CA ARG A 20 35.62 -1.28 -11.12
C ARG A 20 36.65 -0.55 -10.26
N ILE A 21 37.03 -1.14 -9.13
CA ILE A 21 37.94 -0.54 -8.14
C ILE A 21 39.34 -1.12 -8.32
N ILE A 22 39.44 -2.41 -8.62
CA ILE A 22 40.71 -3.14 -8.73
C ILE A 22 40.83 -3.72 -10.13
N ASP A 23 41.94 -3.44 -10.80
CA ASP A 23 42.26 -3.94 -12.14
C ASP A 23 42.75 -5.40 -12.10
N THR A 24 41.87 -6.30 -11.68
CA THR A 24 42.18 -7.73 -11.53
C THR A 24 40.91 -8.54 -11.73
N ASN A 25 41.04 -9.72 -12.33
CA ASN A 25 39.91 -10.63 -12.49
C ASN A 25 39.53 -11.28 -11.14
N ILE A 26 38.24 -11.24 -10.83
CA ILE A 26 37.67 -11.70 -9.56
C ILE A 26 36.69 -12.83 -9.85
N ASN A 27 36.75 -13.87 -9.03
CA ASN A 27 35.80 -14.98 -9.02
C ASN A 27 35.16 -15.07 -7.64
N VAL A 28 33.86 -15.37 -7.62
CA VAL A 28 33.10 -15.64 -6.41
C VAL A 28 32.58 -17.07 -6.52
N MET A 29 32.84 -17.89 -5.52
CA MET A 29 32.48 -19.30 -5.48
C MET A 29 31.49 -19.60 -4.36
N ASP A 30 30.57 -20.54 -4.61
CA ASP A 30 29.63 -21.05 -3.60
C ASP A 30 30.34 -21.92 -2.54
N ALA A 31 29.59 -22.33 -1.51
CA ALA A 31 30.07 -23.24 -0.47
C ALA A 31 30.45 -24.66 -0.97
N ARG A 32 30.31 -24.94 -2.26
CA ARG A 32 30.72 -26.18 -2.93
C ARG A 32 31.91 -25.97 -3.87
N GLY A 33 32.49 -24.76 -3.88
CA GLY A 33 33.65 -24.40 -4.70
C GLY A 33 33.33 -24.14 -6.17
N ARG A 34 32.06 -24.01 -6.56
CA ARG A 34 31.69 -23.66 -7.94
C ARG A 34 31.65 -22.16 -8.13
N ILE A 35 32.19 -21.69 -9.25
CA ILE A 35 32.20 -20.28 -9.62
C ILE A 35 30.77 -19.85 -9.98
N ILE A 36 30.20 -18.94 -9.20
CA ILE A 36 28.84 -18.41 -9.37
C ILE A 36 28.82 -16.93 -9.78
N GLY A 37 29.97 -16.27 -9.74
CA GLY A 37 30.20 -14.96 -10.34
C GLY A 37 31.65 -14.85 -10.81
N SER A 38 31.89 -14.25 -11.97
CA SER A 38 33.24 -14.06 -12.51
C SER A 38 33.32 -12.86 -13.44
N GLY A 39 34.51 -12.24 -13.51
CA GLY A 39 34.82 -11.28 -14.57
C GLY A 39 34.99 -11.94 -15.94
N ASP A 40 35.21 -13.26 -15.94
CA ASP A 40 35.33 -14.11 -17.12
C ASP A 40 34.10 -15.03 -17.20
N ARG A 41 33.13 -14.66 -18.05
CA ARG A 41 31.82 -15.33 -18.09
C ARG A 41 31.90 -16.81 -18.46
N GLU A 42 32.93 -17.23 -19.19
CA GLU A 42 33.12 -18.63 -19.59
C GLU A 42 33.41 -19.54 -18.39
N ARG A 43 33.92 -18.97 -17.29
CA ARG A 43 34.27 -19.72 -16.07
C ARG A 43 33.10 -19.95 -15.13
N ILE A 44 31.95 -19.31 -15.38
CA ILE A 44 30.77 -19.47 -14.52
C ILE A 44 30.26 -20.90 -14.62
N GLY A 45 30.07 -21.56 -13.47
CA GLY A 45 29.66 -22.96 -13.36
C GLY A 45 30.82 -23.93 -13.19
N GLU A 46 32.05 -23.53 -13.48
CA GLU A 46 33.24 -24.37 -13.28
C GLU A 46 33.54 -24.57 -11.79
N LEU A 47 34.15 -25.72 -11.48
CA LEU A 47 34.67 -26.01 -10.15
C LEU A 47 36.06 -25.38 -10.00
N HIS A 48 36.30 -24.67 -8.90
CA HIS A 48 37.58 -24.04 -8.62
C HIS A 48 38.29 -24.78 -7.47
N GLU A 49 39.32 -25.57 -7.77
CA GLU A 49 40.01 -26.37 -6.75
C GLU A 49 40.67 -25.52 -5.66
N GLY A 50 41.13 -24.31 -6.02
CA GLY A 50 41.62 -23.34 -5.03
C GLY A 50 40.57 -22.91 -4.00
N ALA A 51 39.29 -22.93 -4.36
CA ALA A 51 38.20 -22.63 -3.43
C ALA A 51 37.93 -23.81 -2.50
N LEU A 52 38.05 -25.05 -2.97
CA LEU A 52 37.92 -26.25 -2.12
C LEU A 52 38.99 -26.28 -1.02
N LEU A 53 40.21 -25.82 -1.32
CA LEU A 53 41.27 -25.68 -0.32
C LEU A 53 40.90 -24.66 0.76
N VAL A 54 40.34 -23.51 0.39
CA VAL A 54 39.86 -22.51 1.36
C VAL A 54 38.70 -23.05 2.20
N LEU A 55 37.72 -23.70 1.59
CA LEU A 55 36.57 -24.27 2.28
C LEU A 55 36.98 -25.38 3.27
N SER A 56 37.98 -26.19 2.91
CA SER A 56 38.51 -27.25 3.77
C SER A 56 39.38 -26.72 4.91
N GLN A 57 40.25 -25.74 4.65
CA GLN A 57 41.21 -25.23 5.63
C GLN A 57 40.69 -24.07 6.47
N GLY A 58 39.62 -23.40 6.04
CA GLY A 58 39.01 -22.27 6.72
C GLY A 58 39.88 -21.00 6.78
N ARG A 59 40.86 -20.86 5.89
CA ARG A 59 41.83 -19.75 5.86
C ARG A 59 42.16 -19.31 4.43
N VAL A 60 42.83 -18.18 4.31
CA VAL A 60 43.34 -17.67 3.03
C VAL A 60 44.34 -18.66 2.44
N VAL A 61 44.20 -18.94 1.13
CA VAL A 61 45.09 -19.82 0.36
C VAL A 61 45.73 -19.03 -0.77
N ASP A 62 47.05 -18.92 -0.73
CA ASP A 62 47.85 -18.34 -1.81
C ASP A 62 48.18 -19.43 -2.83
N ILE A 63 48.04 -19.10 -4.11
CA ILE A 63 48.32 -20.02 -5.22
C ILE A 63 49.37 -19.37 -6.12
N ASP A 64 50.59 -19.89 -6.03
CA ASP A 64 51.69 -19.51 -6.92
C ASP A 64 51.61 -20.26 -8.27
N ASN A 65 52.52 -19.94 -9.19
CA ASN A 65 52.57 -20.58 -10.51
C ASN A 65 52.92 -22.07 -10.48
N ALA A 66 53.62 -22.55 -9.45
CA ALA A 66 53.97 -23.96 -9.34
C ALA A 66 52.76 -24.78 -8.89
N VAL A 67 52.01 -24.27 -7.91
CA VAL A 67 50.78 -24.86 -7.40
C VAL A 67 49.66 -24.79 -8.44
N ALA A 68 49.52 -23.67 -9.16
CA ALA A 68 48.49 -23.51 -10.19
C ALA A 68 48.56 -24.56 -11.31
N ARG A 69 49.77 -25.05 -11.67
CA ARG A 69 49.95 -26.09 -12.71
C ARG A 69 49.40 -27.47 -12.31
N HIS A 70 49.20 -27.70 -11.02
CA HIS A 70 48.74 -28.97 -10.48
C HIS A 70 47.26 -28.94 -10.08
N LEU A 71 46.57 -27.81 -10.30
CA LEU A 71 45.17 -27.62 -9.94
C LEU A 71 44.32 -27.34 -11.18
N HIS A 72 43.14 -27.96 -11.27
CA HIS A 72 42.21 -27.76 -12.36
C HIS A 72 41.38 -26.49 -12.19
N GLY A 73 41.31 -25.68 -13.26
CA GLY A 73 40.50 -24.45 -13.28
C GLY A 73 41.05 -23.31 -12.43
N VAL A 74 42.34 -23.34 -12.06
CA VAL A 74 42.97 -22.37 -11.17
C VAL A 74 44.02 -21.54 -11.91
N ARG A 75 44.06 -20.24 -11.63
CA ARG A 75 45.13 -19.31 -12.07
C ARG A 75 45.92 -18.83 -10.84
N GLN A 76 47.14 -18.33 -11.04
CA GLN A 76 47.92 -17.71 -9.97
C GLN A 76 47.10 -16.62 -9.28
N GLY A 77 47.11 -16.58 -7.94
CA GLY A 77 46.22 -15.68 -7.21
C GLY A 77 46.10 -15.97 -5.72
N ILE A 78 45.14 -15.31 -5.09
CA ILE A 78 44.75 -15.56 -3.70
C ILE A 78 43.28 -15.95 -3.64
N ASN A 79 42.94 -16.87 -2.74
CA ASN A 79 41.58 -17.27 -2.45
C ASN A 79 41.28 -17.00 -0.97
N LEU A 80 40.25 -16.21 -0.69
CA LEU A 80 39.86 -15.79 0.65
C LEU A 80 38.50 -16.39 1.03
N PRO A 81 38.32 -16.87 2.27
CA PRO A 81 37.03 -17.34 2.74
C PRO A 81 36.07 -16.16 2.89
N LEU A 82 34.84 -16.31 2.40
CA LEU A 82 33.77 -15.33 2.57
C LEU A 82 32.88 -15.74 3.75
N ARG A 83 32.74 -14.89 4.77
CA ARG A 83 32.04 -15.23 6.01
C ARG A 83 30.75 -14.44 6.22
N LEU A 84 29.79 -15.07 6.86
CA LEU A 84 28.55 -14.45 7.34
C LEU A 84 28.23 -15.02 8.73
N GLU A 85 28.06 -14.16 9.73
CA GLU A 85 27.92 -14.57 11.15
C GLU A 85 29.03 -15.54 11.64
N GLY A 86 30.23 -15.44 11.06
CA GLY A 86 31.40 -16.27 11.39
C GLY A 86 31.54 -17.56 10.56
N GLU A 87 30.47 -18.00 9.91
CA GLU A 87 30.43 -19.20 9.07
C GLU A 87 30.89 -18.92 7.63
N ILE A 88 31.60 -19.86 7.01
CA ILE A 88 32.07 -19.69 5.62
C ILE A 88 30.93 -20.01 4.65
N VAL A 89 30.49 -19.01 3.90
CA VAL A 89 29.37 -19.11 2.94
C VAL A 89 29.83 -19.20 1.48
N GLY A 90 31.11 -18.95 1.23
CA GLY A 90 31.71 -19.01 -0.10
C GLY A 90 33.19 -18.66 -0.10
N VAL A 91 33.75 -18.41 -1.28
CA VAL A 91 35.15 -18.03 -1.48
C VAL A 91 35.25 -16.91 -2.50
N ILE A 92 36.21 -16.01 -2.31
CA ILE A 92 36.58 -15.00 -3.30
C ILE A 92 37.99 -15.30 -3.81
N GLY A 93 38.14 -15.43 -5.12
CA GLY A 93 39.43 -15.60 -5.79
C GLY A 93 39.84 -14.37 -6.57
N LEU A 94 41.06 -13.87 -6.36
CA LEU A 94 41.67 -12.79 -7.14
C LEU A 94 42.82 -13.37 -7.95
N THR A 95 42.89 -13.06 -9.25
CA THR A 95 43.94 -13.56 -10.14
C THR A 95 45.11 -12.59 -10.22
N GLY A 96 46.34 -13.03 -9.94
CA GLY A 96 47.55 -12.21 -10.01
C GLY A 96 48.60 -12.62 -8.99
N GLU A 97 49.58 -11.77 -8.74
CA GLU A 97 50.69 -12.09 -7.84
C GLU A 97 50.26 -12.04 -6.35
N PRO A 98 50.40 -13.13 -5.57
CA PRO A 98 49.85 -13.20 -4.21
C PRO A 98 50.32 -12.11 -3.24
N GLU A 99 51.60 -11.74 -3.31
CA GLU A 99 52.19 -10.73 -2.41
C GLU A 99 51.54 -9.35 -2.57
N HIS A 100 51.24 -8.97 -3.82
CA HIS A 100 50.60 -7.70 -4.14
C HIS A 100 49.10 -7.71 -3.87
N LEU A 101 48.45 -8.87 -4.00
CA LEU A 101 47.00 -8.98 -3.91
C LEU A 101 46.46 -9.06 -2.48
N ARG A 102 47.25 -9.49 -1.50
CA ARG A 102 46.75 -9.79 -0.14
C ARG A 102 45.92 -8.66 0.48
N LYS A 103 46.45 -7.43 0.49
CA LYS A 103 45.76 -6.24 1.04
C LYS A 103 44.49 -5.88 0.27
N TYR A 104 44.53 -6.01 -1.05
CA TYR A 104 43.36 -5.78 -1.90
C TYR A 104 42.30 -6.86 -1.67
N GLY A 105 42.71 -8.13 -1.60
CA GLY A 105 41.84 -9.26 -1.34
C GLY A 105 41.09 -9.16 -0.01
N GLU A 106 41.76 -8.69 1.05
CA GLU A 106 41.11 -8.40 2.34
C GLU A 106 40.03 -7.31 2.20
N LEU A 107 40.30 -6.22 1.48
CA LEU A 107 39.31 -5.16 1.23
C LEU A 107 38.13 -5.65 0.38
N VAL A 108 38.39 -6.44 -0.67
CA VAL A 108 37.36 -7.09 -1.48
C VAL A 108 36.49 -7.99 -0.61
N CYS A 109 37.11 -8.80 0.24
CA CYS A 109 36.43 -9.73 1.12
C CYS A 109 35.54 -8.97 2.11
N MET A 110 36.04 -7.96 2.82
CA MET A 110 35.22 -7.13 3.71
C MET A 110 34.05 -6.46 3.00
N THR A 111 34.26 -5.95 1.77
CA THR A 111 33.20 -5.31 0.98
C THR A 111 32.12 -6.33 0.59
N ALA A 112 32.54 -7.52 0.17
CA ALA A 112 31.63 -8.60 -0.16
C ALA A 112 30.84 -9.06 1.07
N GLU A 113 31.49 -9.30 2.20
CA GLU A 113 30.84 -9.68 3.47
C GLU A 113 29.81 -8.62 3.90
N MET A 114 30.16 -7.33 3.82
CA MET A 114 29.24 -6.24 4.12
C MET A 114 28.03 -6.23 3.16
N MET A 115 28.24 -6.47 1.86
CA MET A 115 27.14 -6.57 0.89
C MET A 115 26.22 -7.74 1.24
N LEU A 116 26.77 -8.90 1.62
CA LEU A 116 25.98 -10.06 2.04
C LEU A 116 25.15 -9.75 3.29
N GLU A 117 25.77 -9.16 4.30
CA GLU A 117 25.07 -8.77 5.53
C GLU A 117 23.95 -7.78 5.24
N GLN A 118 24.21 -6.76 4.41
CA GLN A 118 23.20 -5.78 4.00
C GLN A 118 22.02 -6.45 3.28
N SER A 119 22.28 -7.37 2.34
CA SER A 119 21.21 -8.08 1.63
C SER A 119 20.39 -8.94 2.58
N ARG A 120 21.03 -9.66 3.50
CA ARG A 120 20.34 -10.44 4.54
C ARG A 120 19.43 -9.56 5.40
N LEU A 121 19.94 -8.43 5.89
CA LEU A 121 19.16 -7.46 6.66
C LEU A 121 17.97 -6.91 5.87
N MET A 122 18.17 -6.56 4.59
CA MET A 122 17.08 -6.13 3.70
C MET A 122 16.03 -7.23 3.50
N HIS A 123 16.43 -8.49 3.37
CA HIS A 123 15.52 -9.62 3.26
C HIS A 123 14.68 -9.82 4.53
N LEU A 124 15.30 -9.71 5.71
CA LEU A 124 14.60 -9.80 7.00
C LEU A 124 13.59 -8.65 7.17
N LEU A 125 13.98 -7.42 6.87
CA LEU A 125 13.08 -6.25 6.90
C LEU A 125 11.91 -6.43 5.93
N ALA A 126 12.16 -6.91 4.71
CA ALA A 126 11.11 -7.16 3.73
C ALA A 126 10.17 -8.30 4.17
N GLN A 127 10.68 -9.32 4.86
CA GLN A 127 9.84 -10.38 5.46
C GLN A 127 8.96 -9.82 6.59
N ASP A 128 9.53 -9.03 7.51
CA ASP A 128 8.76 -8.40 8.59
C ASP A 128 7.65 -7.49 8.03
N SER A 129 7.98 -6.66 7.02
CA SER A 129 6.99 -5.81 6.34
C SER A 129 5.87 -6.63 5.72
N ARG A 130 6.18 -7.73 5.02
CA ARG A 130 5.18 -8.62 4.43
C ARG A 130 4.26 -9.24 5.47
N LEU A 131 4.80 -9.71 6.59
CA LEU A 131 4.01 -10.27 7.69
C LEU A 131 3.09 -9.22 8.32
N ARG A 132 3.56 -7.97 8.46
CA ARG A 132 2.72 -6.86 8.94
C ARG A 132 1.59 -6.53 7.96
N GLU A 133 1.87 -6.49 6.66
CA GLU A 133 0.85 -6.26 5.64
C GLU A 133 -0.20 -7.36 5.65
N GLU A 134 0.21 -8.62 5.75
CA GLU A 134 -0.71 -9.76 5.80
C GLU A 134 -1.57 -9.74 7.08
N LEU A 135 -1.00 -9.35 8.22
CA LEU A 135 -1.77 -9.13 9.45
C LEU A 135 -2.85 -8.06 9.24
N VAL A 136 -2.51 -6.92 8.61
CA VAL A 136 -3.47 -5.86 8.31
C VAL A 136 -4.58 -6.37 7.39
N MET A 137 -4.23 -7.14 6.35
CA MET A 137 -5.21 -7.74 5.44
C MET A 137 -6.18 -8.69 6.16
N ASN A 138 -5.72 -9.40 7.19
CA ASN A 138 -6.60 -10.19 8.05
C ASN A 138 -7.48 -9.31 8.94
N LEU A 139 -6.92 -8.28 9.58
CA LEU A 139 -7.66 -7.38 10.49
C LEU A 139 -8.81 -6.62 9.80
N ILE A 140 -8.65 -6.26 8.52
CA ILE A 140 -9.69 -5.54 7.77
C ILE A 140 -10.82 -6.45 7.26
N GLN A 141 -10.66 -7.77 7.38
CA GLN A 141 -11.66 -8.77 6.98
C GLN A 141 -12.29 -9.48 8.18
N ALA A 142 -11.54 -9.59 9.28
CA ALA A 142 -11.95 -10.32 10.47
C ALA A 142 -13.18 -9.70 11.17
N GLU A 143 -14.19 -10.54 11.41
CA GLU A 143 -15.34 -10.18 12.26
C GLU A 143 -14.99 -10.27 13.74
N GLU A 144 -14.04 -11.12 14.11
CA GLU A 144 -13.50 -11.28 15.46
C GLU A 144 -12.00 -11.58 15.43
N ASN A 145 -11.29 -11.20 16.48
CA ASN A 145 -9.86 -11.51 16.60
C ASN A 145 -9.69 -12.94 17.11
N THR A 146 -9.28 -13.85 16.24
CA THR A 146 -8.97 -15.23 16.64
C THR A 146 -7.72 -15.29 17.51
N PRO A 147 -7.56 -16.30 18.39
CA PRO A 147 -6.35 -16.46 19.20
C PRO A 147 -5.05 -16.49 18.37
N ALA A 148 -5.10 -17.12 17.18
CA ALA A 148 -3.97 -17.15 16.24
C ALA A 148 -3.60 -15.75 15.71
N LEU A 149 -4.60 -14.92 15.40
CA LEU A 149 -4.39 -13.54 14.94
C LEU A 149 -3.78 -12.67 16.06
N VAL A 150 -4.23 -12.87 17.30
CA VAL A 150 -3.69 -12.18 18.48
C VAL A 150 -2.23 -12.58 18.72
N GLU A 151 -1.91 -13.87 18.68
CA GLU A 151 -0.54 -14.35 18.84
C GLU A 151 0.39 -13.81 17.74
N TRP A 152 -0.09 -13.78 16.49
CA TRP A 152 0.66 -13.21 15.39
C TRP A 152 0.95 -11.71 15.58
N ALA A 153 -0.06 -10.93 15.97
CA ALA A 153 0.14 -9.51 16.25
C ALA A 153 1.14 -9.27 17.39
N GLN A 154 1.08 -10.08 18.45
CA GLN A 154 2.04 -10.03 19.57
C GLN A 154 3.48 -10.29 19.12
N ARG A 155 3.70 -11.30 18.25
CA ARG A 155 5.04 -11.59 17.68
C ARG A 155 5.60 -10.44 16.84
N LEU A 156 4.72 -9.66 16.20
CA LEU A 156 5.08 -8.47 15.43
C LEU A 156 5.14 -7.18 16.28
N GLY A 157 4.91 -7.27 17.60
CA GLY A 157 4.89 -6.11 18.49
C GLY A 157 3.71 -5.16 18.28
N ILE A 158 2.61 -5.65 17.69
CA ILE A 158 1.42 -4.86 17.37
C ILE A 158 0.36 -5.07 18.45
N ASP A 159 0.00 -3.99 19.16
CA ASP A 159 -1.10 -3.99 20.11
C ASP A 159 -2.47 -3.91 19.39
N LEU A 160 -3.23 -5.00 19.43
CA LEU A 160 -4.59 -5.08 18.89
C LEU A 160 -5.65 -4.38 19.77
N ASN A 161 -5.31 -4.02 21.01
CA ASN A 161 -6.22 -3.26 21.88
C ASN A 161 -6.20 -1.76 21.57
N GLN A 162 -5.18 -1.27 20.85
CA GLN A 162 -5.14 0.11 20.39
C GLN A 162 -6.32 0.36 19.44
N PRO A 163 -7.26 1.26 19.77
CA PRO A 163 -8.41 1.54 18.91
C PRO A 163 -7.94 2.17 17.60
N ARG A 164 -8.39 1.62 16.47
CA ARG A 164 -7.98 2.03 15.13
C ARG A 164 -9.15 2.43 14.26
N VAL A 165 -8.91 3.39 13.37
CA VAL A 165 -9.80 3.78 12.28
C VAL A 165 -9.09 3.49 10.95
N ALA A 166 -9.83 3.05 9.95
CA ALA A 166 -9.31 2.80 8.62
C ALA A 166 -9.40 4.07 7.76
N ALA A 167 -8.31 4.36 7.06
CA ALA A 167 -8.31 5.24 5.89
C ALA A 167 -7.95 4.41 4.66
N VAL A 168 -8.63 4.65 3.55
CA VAL A 168 -8.31 4.09 2.24
C VAL A 168 -7.63 5.18 1.43
N VAL A 169 -6.50 4.85 0.83
CA VAL A 169 -5.74 5.75 -0.05
C VAL A 169 -5.71 5.11 -1.44
N GLU A 170 -6.13 5.87 -2.44
CA GLU A 170 -6.15 5.45 -3.84
C GLU A 170 -5.29 6.40 -4.67
N VAL A 171 -4.29 5.88 -5.40
CA VAL A 171 -3.49 6.68 -6.35
C VAL A 171 -4.23 6.82 -7.68
N ASP A 172 -4.25 8.03 -8.23
CA ASP A 172 -4.68 8.27 -9.61
C ASP A 172 -3.56 7.80 -10.55
N SER A 173 -3.54 6.51 -10.86
CA SER A 173 -2.53 5.94 -11.76
C SER A 173 -2.61 6.46 -13.21
N GLY A 174 -3.66 7.19 -13.59
CA GLY A 174 -3.81 7.73 -14.95
C GLY A 174 -3.58 6.68 -16.05
N GLN A 175 -2.96 7.10 -17.16
CA GLN A 175 -2.45 6.24 -18.25
C GLN A 175 -1.06 5.63 -17.94
N LEU A 176 -0.54 5.77 -16.71
CA LEU A 176 0.79 5.30 -16.38
C LEU A 176 0.76 3.79 -16.09
N GLY A 177 1.78 3.09 -16.59
CA GLY A 177 1.92 1.64 -16.44
C GLY A 177 2.02 1.19 -14.98
N VAL A 178 1.83 -0.12 -14.76
CA VAL A 178 1.79 -0.78 -13.44
C VAL A 178 2.97 -0.36 -12.54
N ASP A 179 4.18 -0.26 -13.09
CA ASP A 179 5.39 0.09 -12.35
C ASP A 179 5.33 1.49 -11.72
N SER A 180 4.69 2.46 -12.39
CA SER A 180 4.55 3.83 -11.88
C SER A 180 3.60 3.87 -10.69
N ALA A 181 2.47 3.16 -10.77
CA ALA A 181 1.50 3.11 -9.68
C ALA A 181 2.09 2.46 -8.42
N MET A 182 2.89 1.39 -8.60
CA MET A 182 3.59 0.75 -7.48
C MET A 182 4.64 1.66 -6.85
N ALA A 183 5.41 2.40 -7.64
CA ALA A 183 6.38 3.37 -7.13
C ALA A 183 5.69 4.49 -6.32
N GLU A 184 4.56 4.98 -6.80
CA GLU A 184 3.73 5.98 -6.11
C GLU A 184 3.18 5.46 -4.78
N LEU A 185 2.65 4.23 -4.75
CA LEU A 185 2.21 3.59 -3.51
C LEU A 185 3.38 3.40 -2.53
N GLN A 186 4.55 2.99 -3.00
CA GLN A 186 5.72 2.83 -2.13
C GLN A 186 6.15 4.17 -1.52
N GLN A 187 6.14 5.25 -2.32
CA GLN A 187 6.43 6.60 -1.84
C GLN A 187 5.42 7.06 -0.79
N LEU A 188 4.13 6.78 -1.00
CA LEU A 188 3.08 7.06 -0.01
C LEU A 188 3.26 6.24 1.27
N GLN A 189 3.52 4.94 1.17
CA GLN A 189 3.76 4.06 2.31
C GLN A 189 4.89 4.63 3.18
N ASN A 190 6.02 5.00 2.58
CA ASN A 190 7.17 5.55 3.30
C ASN A 190 6.84 6.83 4.08
N ALA A 191 6.08 7.74 3.48
CA ALA A 191 5.69 9.00 4.12
C ALA A 191 4.56 8.87 5.14
N LEU A 192 3.82 7.76 5.11
CA LEU A 192 2.81 7.40 6.10
C LEU A 192 3.42 6.66 7.29
N THR A 193 4.53 5.96 7.08
CA THR A 193 5.33 5.29 8.12
C THR A 193 6.23 6.28 8.87
N THR A 194 6.74 7.32 8.20
CA THR A 194 7.73 8.26 8.78
C THR A 194 7.18 9.70 8.84
N PRO A 195 7.24 10.41 9.99
CA PRO A 195 7.67 9.93 11.30
C PRO A 195 6.71 8.88 11.87
N GLU A 196 7.19 8.09 12.84
CA GLU A 196 6.45 6.98 13.43
C GLU A 196 5.09 7.45 13.97
N ARG A 197 4.01 6.91 13.39
CA ARG A 197 2.62 7.31 13.66
C ARG A 197 1.77 6.18 14.23
N ASN A 198 2.39 5.06 14.58
CA ASN A 198 1.71 3.81 14.90
C ASN A 198 0.69 3.39 13.82
N ASN A 199 0.95 3.74 12.56
CA ASN A 199 0.13 3.33 11.43
C ASN A 199 0.46 1.87 11.08
N LEU A 200 -0.58 1.08 10.79
CA LEU A 200 -0.41 -0.21 10.10
C LEU A 200 -0.91 -0.03 8.67
N ILE A 201 -0.11 -0.44 7.70
CA ILE A 201 -0.36 -0.17 6.29
C ILE A 201 -0.32 -1.49 5.52
N ALA A 202 -1.24 -1.67 4.59
CA ALA A 202 -1.19 -2.75 3.61
C ALA A 202 -1.63 -2.28 2.23
N ILE A 203 -0.96 -2.78 1.21
CA ILE A 203 -1.35 -2.58 -0.19
C ILE A 203 -2.46 -3.60 -0.49
N VAL A 204 -3.63 -3.11 -0.89
CA VAL A 204 -4.83 -3.92 -1.16
C VAL A 204 -4.92 -4.27 -2.65
N SER A 205 -4.48 -3.36 -3.52
CA SER A 205 -4.45 -3.55 -4.98
C SER A 205 -3.32 -2.72 -5.61
N LEU A 206 -3.19 -2.75 -6.94
CA LEU A 206 -2.19 -1.97 -7.67
C LEU A 206 -2.29 -0.45 -7.46
N THR A 207 -3.44 0.06 -7.02
CA THR A 207 -3.69 1.49 -6.82
C THR A 207 -4.27 1.82 -5.45
N GLU A 208 -4.56 0.84 -4.61
CA GLU A 208 -5.26 1.02 -3.33
C GLU A 208 -4.41 0.48 -2.18
N MET A 209 -4.32 1.26 -1.10
CA MET A 209 -3.80 0.81 0.18
C MET A 209 -4.75 1.18 1.31
N VAL A 210 -4.68 0.41 2.40
CA VAL A 210 -5.37 0.70 3.65
C VAL A 210 -4.36 1.15 4.71
N VAL A 211 -4.76 2.14 5.50
CA VAL A 211 -4.01 2.66 6.64
C VAL A 211 -4.87 2.54 7.88
N LEU A 212 -4.47 1.67 8.81
CA LEU A 212 -5.06 1.57 10.14
C LEU A 212 -4.31 2.50 11.08
N LYS A 213 -4.92 3.63 11.41
CA LYS A 213 -4.31 4.65 12.26
C LYS A 213 -4.95 4.65 13.66
N PRO A 214 -4.24 5.09 14.71
CA PRO A 214 -4.84 5.30 16.02
C PRO A 214 -6.10 6.18 15.91
N ALA A 215 -7.22 5.71 16.43
CA ALA A 215 -8.51 6.39 16.32
C ALA A 215 -8.63 7.56 17.30
N LEU A 216 -8.10 7.38 18.52
CA LEU A 216 -8.30 8.31 19.62
C LEU A 216 -7.17 9.35 19.68
N ASN A 217 -7.52 10.57 20.07
CA ASN A 217 -6.57 11.63 20.36
C ASN A 217 -5.85 11.40 21.72
N SER A 218 -4.97 12.31 22.12
CA SER A 218 -4.23 12.24 23.40
C SER A 218 -5.13 12.21 24.64
N PHE A 219 -6.40 12.59 24.52
CA PHE A 219 -7.40 12.55 25.60
C PHE A 219 -8.26 11.28 25.57
N GLY A 220 -7.93 10.31 24.71
CA GLY A 220 -8.70 9.07 24.57
C GLY A 220 -10.06 9.26 23.90
N ARG A 221 -10.23 10.31 23.09
CA ARG A 221 -11.51 10.64 22.42
C ARG A 221 -11.40 10.54 20.91
N TRP A 222 -12.48 10.07 20.28
CA TRP A 222 -12.64 10.16 18.83
C TRP A 222 -12.93 11.60 18.44
N ASP A 223 -12.14 12.13 17.51
CA ASP A 223 -12.30 13.47 16.95
C ASP A 223 -12.13 13.40 15.42
N ALA A 224 -13.25 13.39 14.72
CA ALA A 224 -13.25 13.32 13.25
C ALA A 224 -12.59 14.55 12.60
N GLU A 225 -12.65 15.71 13.26
CA GLU A 225 -12.12 16.95 12.73
C GLU A 225 -10.60 17.03 12.86
N ASP A 226 -10.03 16.49 13.95
CA ASP A 226 -8.58 16.29 14.04
C ASP A 226 -8.07 15.36 12.93
N HIS A 227 -8.78 14.25 12.67
CA HIS A 227 -8.42 13.37 11.56
C HIS A 227 -8.53 14.05 10.19
N ARG A 228 -9.55 14.89 9.98
CA ARG A 228 -9.71 15.69 8.76
C ARG A 228 -8.51 16.59 8.51
N LYS A 229 -8.12 17.38 9.51
CA LYS A 229 -6.95 18.26 9.44
C LYS A 229 -5.68 17.51 9.12
N ARG A 230 -5.46 16.33 9.72
CA ARG A 230 -4.27 15.50 9.43
C ARG A 230 -4.24 14.97 7.99
N VAL A 231 -5.41 14.64 7.42
CA VAL A 231 -5.52 14.21 6.01
C VAL A 231 -5.23 15.38 5.07
N GLU A 232 -5.80 16.55 5.34
CA GLU A 232 -5.54 17.76 4.55
C GLU A 232 -4.06 18.16 4.58
N GLN A 233 -3.43 18.12 5.77
CA GLN A 233 -1.98 18.34 5.91
C GLN A 233 -1.13 17.31 5.16
N LEU A 234 -1.58 16.06 5.08
CA LEU A 234 -0.90 15.05 4.27
C LEU A 234 -0.99 15.39 2.78
N ILE A 235 -2.18 15.73 2.30
CA ILE A 235 -2.41 16.10 0.89
C ILE A 235 -1.58 17.33 0.50
N SER A 236 -1.54 18.36 1.35
CA SER A 236 -0.74 19.57 1.11
C SER A 236 0.76 19.27 1.04
N ARG A 237 1.31 18.53 2.01
CA ARG A 237 2.75 18.16 2.00
C ARG A 237 3.13 17.33 0.78
N MET A 238 2.24 16.48 0.31
CA MET A 238 2.51 15.65 -0.87
C MET A 238 2.44 16.43 -2.17
N LYS A 239 1.58 17.44 -2.27
CA LYS A 239 1.57 18.38 -3.41
C LYS A 239 2.87 19.17 -3.54
N GLU A 240 3.48 19.54 -2.42
CA GLU A 240 4.75 20.31 -2.40
C GLU A 240 5.95 19.45 -2.83
N ASN A 241 5.94 18.16 -2.49
CA ASN A 241 7.04 17.23 -2.73
C ASN A 241 6.96 16.46 -4.06
N GLY A 242 5.90 16.66 -4.86
CA GLY A 242 5.78 16.02 -6.18
C GLY A 242 4.37 16.01 -6.77
N GLN A 243 4.25 15.47 -7.98
CA GLN A 243 3.01 15.35 -8.76
C GLN A 243 2.11 14.16 -8.32
N LEU A 244 2.32 13.61 -7.13
CA LEU A 244 1.58 12.44 -6.64
C LEU A 244 0.09 12.79 -6.47
N ARG A 245 -0.75 12.28 -7.39
CA ARG A 245 -2.19 12.47 -7.34
C ARG A 245 -2.80 11.27 -6.65
N PHE A 246 -3.34 11.48 -5.46
CA PHE A 246 -4.08 10.44 -4.75
C PHE A 246 -5.38 11.00 -4.17
N ARG A 247 -6.24 10.10 -3.71
CA ARG A 247 -7.44 10.41 -2.93
C ARG A 247 -7.39 9.65 -1.62
N VAL A 248 -8.01 10.21 -0.59
CA VAL A 248 -8.11 9.61 0.74
C VAL A 248 -9.57 9.54 1.16
N ALA A 249 -10.01 8.40 1.69
CA ALA A 249 -11.30 8.28 2.35
C ALA A 249 -11.10 7.80 3.79
N LEU A 250 -11.67 8.49 4.75
CA LEU A 250 -11.67 8.08 6.15
C LEU A 250 -13.00 7.39 6.49
N GLY A 251 -12.90 6.18 7.03
CA GLY A 251 -14.05 5.46 7.59
C GLY A 251 -14.51 6.06 8.92
N ASN A 252 -15.34 5.31 9.63
CA ASN A 252 -15.73 5.69 10.99
C ASN A 252 -14.99 4.86 12.04
N TYR A 253 -14.84 5.43 13.23
CA TYR A 253 -14.45 4.66 14.39
C TYR A 253 -15.64 3.87 14.94
N PHE A 254 -15.41 2.59 15.19
CA PHE A 254 -16.38 1.67 15.79
C PHE A 254 -15.75 0.99 17.01
N THR A 255 -16.58 0.52 17.93
CA THR A 255 -16.16 -0.29 19.09
C THR A 255 -16.67 -1.72 18.94
N GLY A 256 -16.05 -2.64 19.68
CA GLY A 256 -16.43 -4.06 19.70
C GLY A 256 -15.78 -4.91 18.60
N PRO A 257 -16.16 -6.20 18.54
CA PRO A 257 -15.64 -7.14 17.54
C PRO A 257 -15.92 -6.66 16.11
N GLY A 258 -14.95 -6.86 15.22
CA GLY A 258 -15.08 -6.49 13.80
C GLY A 258 -15.10 -4.99 13.54
N SER A 259 -14.75 -4.17 14.53
CA SER A 259 -14.70 -2.71 14.43
C SER A 259 -13.74 -2.23 13.34
N ILE A 260 -12.55 -2.84 13.22
CA ILE A 260 -11.58 -2.52 12.16
C ILE A 260 -12.13 -2.87 10.79
N ALA A 261 -12.67 -4.09 10.61
CA ALA A 261 -13.28 -4.51 9.36
C ALA A 261 -14.48 -3.62 8.96
N ARG A 262 -15.31 -3.21 9.93
CA ARG A 262 -16.41 -2.26 9.70
C ARG A 262 -15.89 -0.88 9.32
N SER A 263 -14.84 -0.39 10.01
CA SER A 263 -14.18 0.88 9.68
C SER A 263 -13.67 0.87 8.25
N TYR A 264 -12.97 -0.20 7.85
CA TYR A 264 -12.46 -0.39 6.49
C TYR A 264 -13.58 -0.41 5.45
N ARG A 265 -14.65 -1.21 5.67
CA ARG A 265 -15.83 -1.22 4.78
C ARG A 265 -16.40 0.19 4.60
N THR A 266 -16.61 0.93 5.70
CA THR A 266 -17.10 2.31 5.59
C THR A 266 -16.13 3.23 4.87
N ALA A 267 -14.82 3.08 5.03
CA ALA A 267 -13.81 3.88 4.33
C ALA A 267 -13.85 3.62 2.81
N ARG A 268 -13.94 2.36 2.38
CA ARG A 268 -14.06 1.99 0.96
C ARG A 268 -15.33 2.52 0.33
N THR A 269 -16.48 2.32 0.97
CA THR A 269 -17.74 2.86 0.45
C THR A 269 -17.73 4.39 0.45
N THR A 270 -17.12 5.03 1.44
CA THR A 270 -16.92 6.49 1.47
C THR A 270 -16.08 6.97 0.29
N MET A 271 -15.01 6.24 -0.07
CA MET A 271 -14.21 6.53 -1.28
C MET A 271 -15.08 6.48 -2.54
N MET A 272 -15.82 5.38 -2.71
CA MET A 272 -16.67 5.18 -3.89
C MET A 272 -17.76 6.25 -4.01
N VAL A 273 -18.54 6.48 -2.96
CA VAL A 273 -19.61 7.49 -2.92
C VAL A 273 -19.03 8.89 -3.08
N GLY A 274 -17.88 9.16 -2.46
CA GLY A 274 -17.16 10.42 -2.54
C GLY A 274 -16.74 10.77 -3.97
N LYS A 275 -16.10 9.82 -4.67
CA LYS A 275 -15.70 9.99 -6.08
C LYS A 275 -16.88 10.27 -7.00
N GLN A 276 -18.00 9.56 -6.80
CA GLN A 276 -19.22 9.76 -7.60
C GLN A 276 -19.85 11.14 -7.37
N ARG A 277 -19.88 11.62 -6.12
CA ARG A 277 -20.60 12.86 -5.78
C ARG A 277 -19.76 14.11 -5.86
N MET A 278 -18.46 13.99 -5.64
CA MET A 278 -17.49 15.08 -5.51
C MET A 278 -16.17 14.67 -6.21
N PRO A 279 -16.19 14.52 -7.55
CA PRO A 279 -15.05 13.99 -8.32
C PRO A 279 -13.79 14.87 -8.21
N GLU A 280 -13.96 16.18 -8.02
CA GLU A 280 -12.88 17.15 -7.86
C GLU A 280 -12.24 17.11 -6.46
N SER A 281 -12.93 16.53 -5.46
CA SER A 281 -12.40 16.41 -4.11
C SER A 281 -11.33 15.31 -4.01
N ARG A 282 -10.39 15.50 -3.09
CA ARG A 282 -9.27 14.58 -2.84
C ARG A 282 -9.35 13.88 -1.48
N SER A 283 -10.28 14.30 -0.64
CA SER A 283 -10.53 13.73 0.67
C SER A 283 -12.02 13.55 0.88
N TYR A 284 -12.41 12.40 1.41
CA TYR A 284 -13.79 12.04 1.71
C TYR A 284 -13.88 11.54 3.15
N PHE A 285 -14.94 11.94 3.86
CA PHE A 285 -15.12 11.58 5.26
C PHE A 285 -16.49 10.97 5.45
N TYR A 286 -16.54 9.85 6.19
CA TYR A 286 -17.78 9.13 6.44
C TYR A 286 -18.87 10.02 7.04
N GLN A 287 -18.51 10.96 7.92
CA GLN A 287 -19.44 11.83 8.62
C GLN A 287 -20.19 12.77 7.65
N ASP A 288 -19.56 13.17 6.55
CA ASP A 288 -20.17 14.01 5.51
C ASP A 288 -21.06 13.20 4.55
N LEU A 289 -20.83 11.89 4.48
CA LEU A 289 -21.46 10.96 3.53
C LEU A 289 -22.18 9.80 4.22
N MET A 290 -22.56 9.97 5.50
CA MET A 290 -23.01 8.86 6.34
C MET A 290 -24.22 8.13 5.74
N LEU A 291 -25.28 8.88 5.39
CA LEU A 291 -26.49 8.30 4.83
C LEU A 291 -26.24 7.57 3.49
N PRO A 292 -25.63 8.17 2.46
CA PRO A 292 -25.40 7.45 1.20
C PRO A 292 -24.42 6.28 1.35
N VAL A 293 -23.48 6.34 2.28
CA VAL A 293 -22.60 5.19 2.59
C VAL A 293 -23.38 4.05 3.24
N LEU A 294 -24.28 4.33 4.17
CA LEU A 294 -25.11 3.30 4.80
C LEU A 294 -26.09 2.66 3.80
N LEU A 295 -26.69 3.48 2.93
CA LEU A 295 -27.63 3.04 1.91
C LEU A 295 -26.98 2.24 0.78
N ASP A 296 -25.66 2.35 0.60
CA ASP A 296 -24.92 1.60 -0.42
C ASP A 296 -25.11 0.09 -0.28
N SER A 297 -25.24 -0.41 0.96
CA SER A 297 -25.52 -1.83 1.25
C SER A 297 -26.84 -2.35 0.70
N LEU A 298 -27.80 -1.46 0.39
CA LEU A 298 -29.09 -1.81 -0.20
C LEU A 298 -29.02 -1.82 -1.74
N ARG A 299 -28.00 -1.21 -2.35
CA ARG A 299 -27.90 -1.08 -3.81
C ARG A 299 -27.87 -2.45 -4.48
N GLY A 300 -28.51 -2.54 -5.64
CA GLY A 300 -28.69 -3.79 -6.39
C GLY A 300 -29.70 -4.78 -5.79
N GLY A 301 -30.21 -4.53 -4.57
CA GLY A 301 -31.24 -5.35 -3.93
C GLY A 301 -32.67 -4.93 -4.26
N TRP A 302 -33.64 -5.81 -3.99
CA TRP A 302 -35.06 -5.50 -4.19
C TRP A 302 -35.54 -4.34 -3.31
N GLN A 303 -34.97 -4.17 -2.11
CA GLN A 303 -35.30 -3.07 -1.21
C GLN A 303 -34.96 -1.71 -1.83
N ALA A 304 -33.81 -1.59 -2.49
CA ALA A 304 -33.45 -0.36 -3.20
C ALA A 304 -34.41 -0.08 -4.36
N ASN A 305 -34.84 -1.13 -5.09
CA ASN A 305 -35.81 -0.98 -6.16
C ASN A 305 -37.16 -0.47 -5.63
N GLU A 306 -37.66 -1.01 -4.51
CA GLU A 306 -38.89 -0.54 -3.86
C GLU A 306 -38.78 0.92 -3.41
N LEU A 307 -37.69 1.27 -2.73
CA LEU A 307 -37.44 2.66 -2.29
C LEU A 307 -37.32 3.62 -3.48
N ALA A 308 -36.79 3.17 -4.62
CA ALA A 308 -36.62 3.99 -5.81
C ALA A 308 -37.88 4.15 -6.66
N ARG A 309 -38.94 3.33 -6.46
CA ARG A 309 -40.16 3.34 -7.30
C ARG A 309 -40.76 4.73 -7.52
N PRO A 310 -40.95 5.59 -6.49
CA PRO A 310 -41.51 6.93 -6.71
C PRO A 310 -40.63 7.78 -7.61
N LEU A 311 -39.30 7.69 -7.44
CA LEU A 311 -38.35 8.45 -8.26
C LEU A 311 -38.28 7.92 -9.69
N VAL A 312 -38.44 6.60 -9.91
CA VAL A 312 -38.54 6.02 -11.26
C VAL A 312 -39.75 6.58 -12.01
N LYS A 313 -40.92 6.67 -11.35
CA LYS A 313 -42.12 7.29 -11.95
C LYS A 313 -41.88 8.76 -12.31
N LEU A 314 -41.20 9.51 -11.43
CA LEU A 314 -40.83 10.90 -11.71
C LEU A 314 -39.92 10.99 -12.94
N LYS A 315 -38.85 10.19 -12.99
CA LYS A 315 -37.86 10.20 -14.09
C LYS A 315 -38.50 9.88 -15.44
N ALA A 316 -39.47 8.97 -15.48
CA ALA A 316 -40.19 8.61 -16.71
C ALA A 316 -40.95 9.79 -17.34
N MET A 317 -41.28 10.82 -16.54
CA MET A 317 -42.06 11.98 -16.96
C MET A 317 -41.28 13.31 -16.88
N ASP A 318 -40.02 13.27 -16.46
CA ASP A 318 -39.12 14.42 -16.27
C ASP A 318 -37.94 14.36 -17.26
N ASN A 319 -38.25 14.38 -18.57
CA ASN A 319 -37.30 14.17 -19.66
C ASN A 319 -36.06 15.09 -19.62
N ASN A 320 -36.19 16.30 -19.07
CA ASN A 320 -35.10 17.27 -18.96
C ASN A 320 -34.49 17.34 -17.55
N GLY A 321 -34.93 16.48 -16.62
CA GLY A 321 -34.47 16.45 -15.23
C GLY A 321 -34.82 17.69 -14.41
N LEU A 322 -35.75 18.54 -14.88
CA LEU A 322 -36.10 19.80 -14.23
C LEU A 322 -36.74 19.57 -12.85
N LEU A 323 -37.68 18.63 -12.76
CA LEU A 323 -38.36 18.29 -11.52
C LEU A 323 -37.39 17.64 -10.53
N ARG A 324 -36.52 16.75 -11.00
CA ARG A 324 -35.48 16.11 -10.19
C ARG A 324 -34.47 17.11 -9.65
N ARG A 325 -34.04 18.10 -10.46
CA ARG A 325 -33.21 19.23 -10.00
C ARG A 325 -33.93 20.08 -8.97
N THR A 326 -35.23 20.33 -9.18
CA THR A 326 -36.06 21.09 -8.23
C THR A 326 -36.17 20.34 -6.90
N LEU A 327 -36.43 19.03 -6.91
CA LEU A 327 -36.50 18.19 -5.72
C LEU A 327 -35.15 18.11 -4.98
N THR A 328 -34.05 18.02 -5.73
CA THR A 328 -32.70 18.05 -5.14
C THR A 328 -32.42 19.38 -4.44
N ALA A 329 -32.77 20.51 -5.07
CA ALA A 329 -32.63 21.83 -4.46
C ALA A 329 -33.55 21.99 -3.24
N TRP A 330 -34.78 21.47 -3.32
CA TRP A 330 -35.75 21.49 -2.21
C TRP A 330 -35.18 20.85 -0.95
N PHE A 331 -34.60 19.66 -1.06
CA PHE A 331 -33.96 19.01 0.10
C PHE A 331 -32.65 19.68 0.52
N ARG A 332 -31.83 20.16 -0.42
CA ARG A 332 -30.58 20.90 -0.10
C ARG A 332 -30.82 22.18 0.70
N HIS A 333 -31.96 22.82 0.50
CA HIS A 333 -32.36 24.04 1.21
C HIS A 333 -33.35 23.75 2.33
N ASN A 334 -33.27 22.57 2.94
CA ASN A 334 -34.04 22.17 4.13
C ASN A 334 -35.55 22.37 3.97
N VAL A 335 -36.10 22.09 2.78
CA VAL A 335 -37.55 22.16 2.54
C VAL A 335 -38.09 23.59 2.76
N GLN A 336 -37.24 24.61 2.54
CA GLN A 336 -37.62 26.02 2.68
C GLN A 336 -37.97 26.65 1.33
N PRO A 337 -39.21 27.11 1.10
CA PRO A 337 -39.64 27.65 -0.19
C PRO A 337 -38.82 28.83 -0.69
N LEU A 338 -38.57 29.82 0.18
CA LEU A 338 -37.87 31.04 -0.20
C LEU A 338 -36.39 30.78 -0.55
N ALA A 339 -35.71 29.94 0.23
CA ALA A 339 -34.33 29.58 -0.03
C ALA A 339 -34.21 28.76 -1.32
N THR A 340 -35.12 27.81 -1.52
CA THR A 340 -35.15 26.95 -2.72
C THR A 340 -35.45 27.76 -3.99
N SER A 341 -36.43 28.65 -3.97
CA SER A 341 -36.80 29.44 -5.14
C SER A 341 -35.68 30.40 -5.54
N LYS A 342 -34.99 31.01 -4.57
CA LYS A 342 -33.79 31.84 -4.81
C LYS A 342 -32.65 31.02 -5.42
N ALA A 343 -32.35 29.85 -4.87
CA ALA A 343 -31.28 28.98 -5.38
C ALA A 343 -31.53 28.46 -6.80
N LEU A 344 -32.80 28.30 -7.17
CA LEU A 344 -33.22 27.89 -8.51
C LEU A 344 -33.44 29.07 -9.47
N PHE A 345 -33.29 30.31 -9.02
CA PHE A 345 -33.58 31.53 -9.79
C PHE A 345 -35.01 31.55 -10.37
N ILE A 346 -36.00 31.12 -9.58
CA ILE A 346 -37.42 31.09 -9.97
C ILE A 346 -38.30 31.79 -8.93
N HIS A 347 -39.52 32.15 -9.35
CA HIS A 347 -40.54 32.66 -8.43
C HIS A 347 -41.10 31.55 -7.53
N ARG A 348 -41.58 31.91 -6.33
CA ARG A 348 -42.19 30.97 -5.37
C ARG A 348 -43.33 30.15 -5.99
N ASN A 349 -44.20 30.79 -6.76
CA ASN A 349 -45.33 30.12 -7.42
C ASN A 349 -44.86 29.05 -8.42
N THR A 350 -43.76 29.30 -9.13
CA THR A 350 -43.17 28.30 -10.04
C THR A 350 -42.60 27.12 -9.27
N LEU A 351 -41.97 27.36 -8.11
CA LEU A 351 -41.52 26.29 -7.24
C LEU A 351 -42.70 25.44 -6.75
N GLU A 352 -43.76 26.08 -6.26
CA GLU A 352 -44.97 25.41 -5.78
C GLU A 352 -45.63 24.54 -6.86
N TYR A 353 -45.78 25.08 -8.07
CA TYR A 353 -46.25 24.31 -9.23
C TYR A 353 -45.39 23.07 -9.49
N ARG A 354 -44.06 23.20 -9.46
CA ARG A 354 -43.15 22.06 -9.69
C ARG A 354 -43.23 21.03 -8.56
N LEU A 355 -43.37 21.46 -7.31
CA LEU A 355 -43.53 20.57 -6.17
C LEU A 355 -44.86 19.81 -6.25
N ASN A 356 -45.96 20.48 -6.58
CA ASN A 356 -47.26 19.83 -6.81
C ASN A 356 -47.18 18.80 -7.93
N ARG A 357 -46.49 19.13 -9.03
CA ARG A 357 -46.26 18.20 -10.13
C ARG A 357 -45.43 16.98 -9.71
N ILE A 358 -44.44 17.16 -8.84
CA ILE A 358 -43.67 16.04 -8.26
C ILE A 358 -44.60 15.16 -7.41
N SER A 359 -45.44 15.75 -6.55
CA SER A 359 -46.41 15.00 -5.73
C SER A 359 -47.36 14.16 -6.61
N GLU A 360 -47.91 14.74 -7.68
CA GLU A 360 -48.79 14.03 -8.63
C GLU A 360 -48.10 12.84 -9.29
N LEU A 361 -46.87 13.03 -9.79
CA LEU A 361 -46.15 12.00 -10.55
C LEU A 361 -45.65 10.86 -9.66
N THR A 362 -45.27 11.19 -8.42
CA THR A 362 -44.74 10.21 -7.46
C THR A 362 -45.85 9.51 -6.69
N GLY A 363 -47.01 10.15 -6.55
CA GLY A 363 -48.11 9.72 -5.69
C GLY A 363 -47.87 9.98 -4.20
N LEU A 364 -46.96 10.90 -3.87
CA LEU A 364 -46.51 11.19 -2.51
C LEU A 364 -46.86 12.62 -2.10
N ASP A 365 -47.22 12.81 -0.85
CA ASP A 365 -47.52 14.12 -0.27
C ASP A 365 -46.24 14.79 0.28
N LEU A 366 -45.74 15.82 -0.42
CA LEU A 366 -44.59 16.60 0.02
C LEU A 366 -44.84 17.45 1.29
N GLY A 367 -46.08 17.54 1.77
CA GLY A 367 -46.42 18.05 3.10
C GLY A 367 -46.10 17.06 4.22
N ASN A 368 -46.23 15.76 3.94
CA ASN A 368 -45.99 14.67 4.87
C ASN A 368 -44.47 14.40 5.05
N PHE A 369 -44.05 14.07 6.27
CA PHE A 369 -42.64 13.83 6.57
C PHE A 369 -42.14 12.49 6.01
N ASP A 370 -42.89 11.41 6.16
CA ASP A 370 -42.50 10.07 5.74
C ASP A 370 -42.36 9.98 4.21
N ASP A 371 -43.31 10.60 3.49
CA ASP A 371 -43.29 10.70 2.03
C ASP A 371 -42.08 11.50 1.52
N ARG A 372 -41.75 12.61 2.18
CA ARG A 372 -40.52 13.38 1.90
C ARG A 372 -39.27 12.56 2.19
N LEU A 373 -39.24 11.83 3.30
CA LEU A 373 -38.10 10.99 3.67
C LEU A 373 -37.90 9.87 2.64
N LEU A 374 -38.98 9.23 2.19
CA LEU A 374 -38.95 8.22 1.14
C LEU A 374 -38.36 8.79 -0.16
N LEU A 375 -38.82 9.96 -0.62
CA LEU A 375 -38.26 10.61 -1.81
C LEU A 375 -36.80 11.03 -1.62
N TYR A 376 -36.44 11.48 -0.43
CA TYR A 376 -35.06 11.85 -0.13
C TYR A 376 -34.14 10.64 -0.18
N VAL A 377 -34.53 9.51 0.41
CA VAL A 377 -33.80 8.23 0.35
C VAL A 377 -33.72 7.72 -1.09
N ALA A 378 -34.80 7.77 -1.85
CA ALA A 378 -34.81 7.42 -3.27
C ALA A 378 -33.78 8.24 -4.06
N LEU A 379 -33.68 9.55 -3.80
CA LEU A 379 -32.67 10.43 -4.39
C LEU A 379 -31.23 10.13 -3.94
N GLN A 380 -31.02 9.55 -2.76
CA GLN A 380 -29.69 9.12 -2.33
C GLN A 380 -29.24 7.85 -3.04
N LEU A 381 -30.19 6.97 -3.39
CA LEU A 381 -29.97 5.71 -4.09
C LEU A 381 -29.81 5.87 -5.61
N ASP A 382 -30.31 6.97 -6.20
CA ASP A 382 -30.22 7.23 -7.65
C ASP A 382 -28.77 7.31 -8.14
N GLU A 383 -28.41 6.42 -9.07
CA GLU A 383 -27.04 6.26 -9.60
C GLU A 383 -26.70 7.25 -10.72
N GLN A 384 -27.70 7.93 -11.29
CA GLN A 384 -27.52 8.83 -12.43
C GLN A 384 -27.59 10.30 -12.00
N ARG A 385 -26.57 10.82 -11.34
CA ARG A 385 -26.48 12.28 -11.11
C ARG A 385 -25.93 13.02 -12.30
#